data_AF-A0A6J3FS33-F1
#
_entry.id   AF-A0A6J3FS33-F1
#
_cell.length_a   1.000
_cell.length_b   1.000
_cell.length_c   1.000
_cell.angle_alpha   90.00
_cell.angle_beta   90.00
_cell.angle_gamma   90.00
#
_symmetry.space_group_name_H-M   'P 1'
#
loop_
_entity.id
_entity.type
_entity.pdbx_description
1 polymer ?
#
loop_
_entity_poly.entity_id
_entity_poly.type
_entity_poly.pdbx_seq_one_letter_code
_entity_poly.pdbx_strand_id
1 'polypeptide(L)'
;MEKKVDVTSKAVTEVLARTIEYLQPNPASRAKLTMLNTVSKIRGQVKNPGYPQSEGLLGECMIRHGKELGESNFGDALLDAGESMKRLAEVKDSLDIEVKQNFIDPLQNLCEKDLKEIQHHLKKLEGRRLDFDYKKKRQGKIPDEELRQALEKFEESKEVAETSMHNLLETDIEQVSQLSALVDAQLDYHRQAVQILDELAEKLKRRMREASSRPKREYKPKPREPFDLGEPEQSNGGFPCASAPKITASSSFRSSDKPIRTPSRSMPPLDQPSCKALYDFEPENDGELGFREGDVITLTNQIDENWYEGMLDGQSGFFPLSYVEVLVPLPQ
;
A
#
# COMPACT_ATOMS: atom_id res chain seq x y z
N MET A 1 -27.78 -5.86 29.46
CA MET A 1 -27.20 -6.62 28.32
C MET A 1 -26.95 -5.71 27.14
N GLU A 2 -27.93 -4.94 26.68
CA GLU A 2 -27.82 -3.97 25.59
C GLU A 2 -26.55 -3.08 25.66
N LYS A 3 -26.28 -2.43 26.80
CA LYS A 3 -25.05 -1.63 26.97
C LYS A 3 -23.76 -2.44 26.73
N LYS A 4 -23.70 -3.70 27.18
CA LYS A 4 -22.53 -4.55 26.95
C LYS A 4 -22.39 -4.87 25.47
N VAL A 5 -23.48 -5.24 24.80
CA VAL A 5 -23.48 -5.52 23.35
C VAL A 5 -23.08 -4.31 22.53
N ASP A 6 -23.56 -3.11 22.86
CA ASP A 6 -23.16 -1.87 22.19
C ASP A 6 -21.65 -1.60 22.34
N VAL A 7 -21.12 -1.78 23.54
CA VAL A 7 -19.67 -1.65 23.79
C VAL A 7 -18.89 -2.72 23.04
N THR A 8 -19.33 -3.97 23.04
CA THR A 8 -18.70 -5.06 22.27
C THR A 8 -18.70 -4.74 20.78
N SER A 9 -19.83 -4.27 20.24
CA SER A 9 -19.94 -3.90 18.82
C SER A 9 -18.95 -2.81 18.43
N LYS A 10 -18.82 -1.76 19.26
CA LYS A 10 -17.88 -0.66 19.04
C LYS A 10 -16.44 -1.14 19.14
N ALA A 11 -16.12 -1.89 20.18
CA ALA A 11 -14.79 -2.43 20.42
C ALA A 11 -14.34 -3.32 19.25
N VAL A 12 -15.17 -4.26 18.81
CA VAL A 12 -14.84 -5.16 17.69
C VAL A 12 -14.62 -4.36 16.41
N THR A 13 -15.50 -3.41 16.08
CA THR A 13 -15.38 -2.58 14.87
C THR A 13 -14.09 -1.78 14.86
N GLU A 14 -13.76 -1.14 15.99
CA GLU A 14 -12.57 -0.30 16.10
C GLU A 14 -11.29 -1.13 16.11
N VAL A 15 -11.23 -2.22 16.89
CA VAL A 15 -10.07 -3.12 16.94
C VAL A 15 -9.79 -3.73 15.57
N LEU A 16 -10.83 -4.16 14.84
CA LEU A 16 -10.69 -4.69 13.50
C LEU A 16 -10.09 -3.66 12.54
N ALA A 17 -10.59 -2.43 12.53
CA ALA A 17 -10.06 -1.36 11.70
C ALA A 17 -8.59 -1.05 12.03
N ARG A 18 -8.26 -0.92 13.32
CA ARG A 18 -6.89 -0.64 13.79
C ARG A 18 -5.93 -1.78 13.49
N THR A 19 -6.36 -3.03 13.57
CA THR A 19 -5.51 -4.18 13.21
C THR A 19 -5.21 -4.20 11.71
N ILE A 20 -6.18 -3.87 10.86
CA ILE A 20 -5.97 -3.77 9.41
C ILE A 20 -4.97 -2.64 9.08
N GLU A 21 -5.11 -1.47 9.72
CA GLU A 21 -4.16 -0.35 9.59
C GLU A 21 -2.76 -0.70 10.09
N TYR A 22 -2.68 -1.46 11.19
CA TYR A 22 -1.42 -1.95 11.76
C TYR A 22 -0.68 -2.88 10.79
N LEU A 23 -1.39 -3.85 10.18
CA LEU A 23 -0.79 -4.78 9.24
C LEU A 23 -0.35 -4.07 7.95
N GLN A 24 -1.20 -3.18 7.43
CA GLN A 24 -0.97 -2.47 6.18
C GLN A 24 -1.26 -0.97 6.35
N PRO A 25 -0.23 -0.19 6.74
CA PRO A 25 -0.32 1.26 6.81
C PRO A 25 -0.60 1.88 5.44
N ASN A 26 -0.06 1.29 4.36
CA ASN A 26 -0.33 1.71 2.99
C ASN A 26 -1.80 1.39 2.59
N PRO A 27 -2.61 2.41 2.20
CA PRO A 27 -4.00 2.21 1.80
C PRO A 27 -4.20 1.24 0.63
N ALA A 28 -3.32 1.23 -0.37
CA ALA A 28 -3.45 0.37 -1.55
C ALA A 28 -3.27 -1.11 -1.19
N SER A 29 -2.26 -1.43 -0.37
CA SER A 29 -2.04 -2.79 0.15
C SER A 29 -3.14 -3.20 1.12
N ARG A 30 -3.66 -2.25 1.92
CA ARG A 30 -4.77 -2.46 2.84
C ARG A 30 -6.04 -2.94 2.13
N ALA A 31 -6.41 -2.29 1.03
CA ALA A 31 -7.57 -2.69 0.23
C ALA A 31 -7.45 -4.15 -0.26
N LYS A 32 -6.25 -4.53 -0.75
CA LYS A 32 -5.97 -5.89 -1.20
C LYS A 32 -6.00 -6.91 -0.05
N LEU A 33 -5.50 -6.55 1.14
CA LEU A 33 -5.59 -7.39 2.34
C LEU A 33 -7.04 -7.68 2.72
N THR A 34 -7.93 -6.67 2.68
CA THR A 34 -9.35 -6.87 2.96
C THR A 34 -10.01 -7.82 1.95
N MET A 35 -9.59 -7.74 0.68
CA MET A 35 -10.06 -8.61 -0.41
C MET A 35 -9.42 -10.01 -0.43
N LEU A 36 -8.48 -10.30 0.47
CA LEU A 36 -7.79 -11.58 0.51
C LEU A 36 -8.78 -12.69 0.91
N ASN A 37 -9.10 -13.57 -0.04
CA ASN A 37 -10.04 -14.67 0.20
C ASN A 37 -9.36 -15.82 0.97
N THR A 38 -9.93 -16.17 2.12
CA THR A 38 -9.59 -17.33 2.97
C THR A 38 -9.61 -18.67 2.22
N VAL A 39 -10.41 -18.76 1.14
CA VAL A 39 -10.72 -19.99 0.39
C VAL A 39 -9.57 -20.47 -0.53
N SER A 40 -8.53 -19.65 -0.75
CA SER A 40 -7.42 -20.01 -1.65
C SER A 40 -6.47 -21.09 -1.10
N LYS A 41 -6.66 -21.57 0.15
CA LYS A 41 -5.87 -22.67 0.72
C LYS A 41 -6.27 -24.07 0.22
N ILE A 42 -7.46 -24.27 -0.36
CA ILE A 42 -7.90 -25.60 -0.85
C ILE A 42 -7.03 -26.11 -2.01
N ARG A 43 -6.25 -25.23 -2.68
CA ARG A 43 -5.38 -25.62 -3.81
C ARG A 43 -3.88 -25.64 -3.51
N GLY A 44 -3.47 -25.38 -2.27
CA GLY A 44 -2.07 -25.42 -1.84
C GLY A 44 -1.29 -24.15 -2.22
N GLN A 45 -0.74 -23.48 -1.20
CA GLN A 45 0.27 -22.42 -1.31
C GLN A 45 -0.14 -21.14 -2.06
N VAL A 46 -0.94 -20.29 -1.42
CA VAL A 46 -0.84 -18.84 -1.68
C VAL A 46 -0.05 -18.25 -0.53
N LYS A 47 1.29 -18.22 -0.67
CA LYS A 47 2.20 -17.58 0.29
C LYS A 47 2.29 -16.06 0.10
N ASN A 48 1.64 -15.52 -0.94
CA ASN A 48 1.78 -14.12 -1.31
C ASN A 48 0.39 -13.44 -1.34
N PRO A 49 0.19 -12.36 -0.60
CA PRO A 49 -1.10 -11.68 -0.49
C PRO A 49 -1.45 -10.79 -1.71
N GLY A 50 -0.60 -10.75 -2.74
CA GLY A 50 -0.88 -10.06 -4.01
C GLY A 50 -0.49 -8.57 -4.01
N TYR A 51 0.34 -8.16 -3.06
CA TYR A 51 0.95 -6.85 -2.96
C TYR A 51 2.38 -6.97 -2.40
N PRO A 52 3.29 -6.05 -2.76
CA PRO A 52 4.64 -6.08 -2.24
C PRO A 52 4.69 -5.60 -0.78
N GLN A 53 5.53 -6.26 0.02
CA GLN A 53 5.94 -5.75 1.34
C GLN A 53 7.13 -4.81 1.19
N SER A 54 7.24 -3.83 2.09
CA SER A 54 8.32 -2.84 2.07
C SER A 54 9.72 -3.46 2.17
N GLU A 55 9.84 -4.52 2.96
CA GLU A 55 11.03 -5.32 3.16
C GLU A 55 11.47 -5.98 1.84
N GLY A 56 10.51 -6.44 1.04
CA GLY A 56 10.75 -7.04 -0.26
C GLY A 56 11.31 -6.04 -1.26
N LEU A 57 10.71 -4.85 -1.33
CA LEU A 57 11.16 -3.75 -2.21
C LEU A 57 12.59 -3.31 -1.84
N LEU A 58 12.87 -3.17 -0.55
CA LEU A 58 14.22 -2.86 -0.07
C LEU A 58 15.21 -3.96 -0.45
N GLY A 59 14.83 -5.23 -0.27
CA GLY A 59 15.65 -6.38 -0.63
C GLY A 59 15.98 -6.44 -2.12
N GLU A 60 15.01 -6.17 -2.98
CA GLU A 60 15.21 -6.10 -4.43
C GLU A 60 16.18 -4.99 -4.84
N CYS A 61 16.05 -3.81 -4.22
CA CYS A 61 16.96 -2.70 -4.44
C CYS A 61 18.41 -3.04 -4.06
N MET A 62 18.61 -3.64 -2.88
CA MET A 62 19.94 -4.09 -2.43
C MET A 62 20.53 -5.15 -3.37
N ILE A 63 19.74 -6.13 -3.79
CA ILE A 63 20.20 -7.18 -4.70
C ILE A 63 20.61 -6.61 -6.06
N ARG A 64 19.80 -5.70 -6.62
CA ARG A 64 20.06 -5.07 -7.92
C ARG A 64 21.42 -4.36 -7.92
N HIS A 65 21.61 -3.43 -6.99
CA HIS A 65 22.86 -2.66 -6.90
C HIS A 65 24.05 -3.50 -6.43
N GLY A 66 23.80 -4.53 -5.60
CA GLY A 66 24.83 -5.49 -5.19
C GLY A 66 25.44 -6.23 -6.39
N LYS A 67 24.62 -6.61 -7.38
CA LYS A 67 25.09 -7.22 -8.63
C LYS A 67 25.84 -6.23 -9.53
N GLU A 68 25.37 -5.00 -9.62
CA GLU A 68 25.99 -3.95 -10.44
C GLU A 68 27.38 -3.55 -9.93
N LEU A 69 27.60 -3.57 -8.61
CA LEU A 69 28.90 -3.33 -8.00
C LEU A 69 29.95 -4.40 -8.33
N GLY A 70 29.53 -5.56 -8.84
CA GLY A 70 30.41 -6.69 -9.14
C GLY A 70 31.09 -7.26 -7.89
N GLU A 71 32.20 -7.97 -8.09
CA GLU A 71 32.96 -8.65 -7.03
C GLU A 71 33.61 -7.66 -6.05
N SER A 72 32.82 -7.16 -5.11
CA SER A 72 33.23 -6.24 -4.06
C SER A 72 32.66 -6.68 -2.71
N ASN A 73 33.42 -6.47 -1.63
CA ASN A 73 32.94 -6.81 -0.28
C ASN A 73 31.60 -6.12 0.06
N PHE A 74 31.40 -4.91 -0.45
CA PHE A 74 30.14 -4.18 -0.25
C PHE A 74 29.02 -4.73 -1.12
N GLY A 75 29.30 -5.08 -2.38
CA GLY A 75 28.35 -5.77 -3.27
C GLY A 75 27.86 -7.07 -2.65
N ASP A 76 28.76 -7.94 -2.22
CA ASP A 76 28.40 -9.21 -1.57
C ASP A 76 27.62 -9.00 -0.26
N ALA A 77 27.91 -7.92 0.49
CA ALA A 77 27.16 -7.53 1.67
C ALA A 77 25.73 -7.07 1.36
N LEU A 78 25.55 -6.32 0.28
CA LEU A 78 24.23 -5.93 -0.22
C LEU A 78 23.43 -7.15 -0.69
N LEU A 79 24.08 -8.14 -1.32
CA LEU A 79 23.41 -9.38 -1.72
C LEU A 79 22.88 -10.17 -0.51
N ASP A 80 23.73 -10.43 0.50
CA ASP A 80 23.30 -11.12 1.72
C ASP A 80 22.19 -10.37 2.48
N ALA A 81 22.33 -9.04 2.59
CA ALA A 81 21.33 -8.20 3.23
C ALA A 81 20.00 -8.24 2.46
N GLY A 82 20.05 -8.09 1.13
CA GLY A 82 18.86 -8.10 0.29
C GLY A 82 18.13 -9.45 0.28
N GLU A 83 18.86 -10.58 0.27
CA GLU A 83 18.26 -11.91 0.43
C GLU A 83 17.56 -12.07 1.79
N SER A 84 18.14 -11.51 2.84
CA SER A 84 17.57 -11.56 4.19
C SER A 84 16.34 -10.66 4.31
N MET A 85 16.34 -9.49 3.66
CA MET A 85 15.18 -8.61 3.54
C MET A 85 14.02 -9.29 2.78
N LYS A 86 14.31 -10.04 1.70
CA LYS A 86 13.28 -10.85 1.01
C LYS A 86 12.70 -11.94 1.91
N ARG A 87 13.52 -12.60 2.73
CA ARG A 87 13.02 -13.56 3.74
C ARG A 87 12.12 -12.87 4.78
N LEU A 88 12.48 -11.66 5.24
CA LEU A 88 11.61 -10.88 6.14
C LEU A 88 10.25 -10.54 5.49
N ALA A 89 10.24 -10.24 4.19
CA ALA A 89 9.00 -10.01 3.45
C ALA A 89 8.08 -11.25 3.46
N GLU A 90 8.63 -12.46 3.27
CA GLU A 90 7.84 -13.70 3.33
C GLU A 90 7.25 -13.97 4.72
N VAL A 91 8.00 -13.64 5.79
CA VAL A 91 7.51 -13.74 7.16
C VAL A 91 6.42 -12.69 7.41
N LYS A 92 6.55 -11.49 6.84
CA LYS A 92 5.52 -10.43 6.90
C LYS A 92 4.24 -10.81 6.13
N ASP A 93 4.37 -11.42 4.95
CA ASP A 93 3.24 -11.99 4.21
C ASP A 93 2.51 -13.05 5.04
N SER A 94 3.27 -13.90 5.74
CA SER A 94 2.71 -14.94 6.60
C SER A 94 1.93 -14.34 7.78
N LEU A 95 2.44 -13.29 8.42
CA LEU A 95 1.73 -12.54 9.46
C LEU A 95 0.40 -12.00 8.94
N ASP A 96 0.40 -11.33 7.79
CA ASP A 96 -0.80 -10.73 7.21
C ASP A 96 -1.87 -11.78 6.92
N ILE A 97 -1.47 -12.93 6.37
CA ILE A 97 -2.36 -14.06 6.09
C ILE A 97 -2.90 -14.66 7.39
N GLU A 98 -2.06 -14.92 8.39
CA GLU A 98 -2.49 -15.54 9.64
C GLU A 98 -3.45 -14.66 10.43
N VAL A 99 -3.14 -13.36 10.54
CA VAL A 99 -4.03 -12.41 11.23
C VAL A 99 -5.32 -12.22 10.43
N LYS A 100 -5.29 -12.21 9.09
CA LYS A 100 -6.51 -12.16 8.29
C LYS A 100 -7.43 -13.34 8.61
N GLN A 101 -6.89 -14.55 8.62
CA GLN A 101 -7.69 -15.77 8.71
C GLN A 101 -8.17 -16.09 10.13
N ASN A 102 -7.33 -15.87 11.14
CA ASN A 102 -7.59 -16.32 12.51
C ASN A 102 -8.11 -15.21 13.43
N PHE A 103 -8.03 -13.94 12.99
CA PHE A 103 -8.46 -12.79 13.79
C PHE A 103 -9.47 -11.91 13.05
N ILE A 104 -9.12 -11.43 11.84
CA ILE A 104 -9.98 -10.49 11.11
C ILE A 104 -11.25 -11.18 10.59
N ASP A 105 -11.15 -12.33 9.91
CA ASP A 105 -12.30 -13.05 9.34
C ASP A 105 -13.35 -13.43 10.40
N PRO A 106 -12.96 -14.02 11.56
CA PRO A 106 -13.93 -14.33 12.61
C PRO A 106 -14.62 -13.08 13.18
N LEU A 107 -13.89 -11.99 13.40
CA LEU A 107 -14.46 -10.73 13.90
C LEU A 107 -15.35 -10.04 12.85
N GLN A 108 -14.99 -10.11 11.57
CA GLN A 108 -15.84 -9.66 10.46
C GLN A 108 -17.17 -10.43 10.46
N ASN A 109 -17.12 -11.77 10.59
CA ASN A 109 -18.32 -12.59 10.67
C ASN A 109 -19.21 -12.24 11.87
N LEU A 110 -18.60 -11.99 13.04
CA LEU A 110 -19.30 -11.54 14.25
C LEU A 110 -20.03 -10.20 14.02
N CYS A 111 -19.38 -9.24 13.35
CA CYS A 111 -19.97 -7.96 12.98
C CYS A 111 -21.11 -8.10 11.96
N GLU A 112 -20.89 -8.90 10.92
CA GLU A 112 -21.81 -8.98 9.78
C GLU A 112 -23.02 -9.88 10.02
N LYS A 113 -22.94 -10.80 10.98
CA LYS A 113 -24.04 -11.70 11.31
C LYS A 113 -24.62 -11.39 12.69
N ASP A 114 -23.93 -11.82 13.75
CA ASP A 114 -24.49 -11.83 15.11
C ASP A 114 -24.85 -10.42 15.59
N LEU A 115 -23.94 -9.45 15.43
CA LEU A 115 -24.19 -8.08 15.86
C LEU A 115 -25.27 -7.39 15.00
N LYS A 116 -25.29 -7.61 13.68
CA LYS A 116 -26.36 -7.09 12.81
C LYS A 116 -27.72 -7.68 13.15
N GLU A 117 -27.78 -8.98 13.46
CA GLU A 117 -29.01 -9.65 13.86
C GLU A 117 -29.54 -9.09 15.19
N ILE A 118 -28.66 -8.92 16.19
CA ILE A 118 -29.06 -8.32 17.48
C ILE A 118 -29.57 -6.88 17.28
N GLN A 119 -28.89 -6.07 16.45
CA GLN A 119 -29.35 -4.72 16.10
C GLN A 119 -30.74 -4.75 15.44
N HIS A 120 -31.00 -5.73 14.57
CA HIS A 120 -32.32 -5.92 13.97
C HIS A 120 -33.39 -6.23 15.02
N HIS A 121 -33.12 -7.17 15.94
CA HIS A 121 -34.05 -7.54 17.01
C HIS A 121 -34.34 -6.37 17.95
N LEU A 122 -33.32 -5.59 18.33
CA LEU A 122 -33.48 -4.39 19.17
C LEU A 122 -34.32 -3.31 18.46
N LYS A 123 -34.09 -3.07 17.17
CA LYS A 123 -34.89 -2.12 16.39
C LYS A 123 -36.35 -2.56 16.29
N LYS A 124 -36.59 -3.87 16.10
CA LYS A 124 -37.94 -4.45 16.07
C LYS A 124 -38.63 -4.33 17.42
N LEU A 125 -37.92 -4.62 18.51
CA LEU A 125 -38.40 -4.48 19.88
C LEU A 125 -38.83 -3.04 20.18
N GLU A 126 -38.02 -2.05 19.83
CA GLU A 126 -38.36 -0.64 20.05
C GLU A 126 -39.62 -0.24 19.28
N GLY A 127 -39.77 -0.71 18.03
CA GLY A 127 -41.01 -0.50 17.27
C GLY A 127 -42.25 -1.12 17.94
N ARG A 128 -42.13 -2.34 18.46
CA ARG A 128 -43.22 -3.01 19.21
C ARG A 128 -43.55 -2.31 20.53
N ARG A 129 -42.52 -1.84 21.24
CA ARG A 129 -42.65 -1.08 22.49
C ARG A 129 -43.49 0.18 22.26
N LEU A 130 -43.17 0.93 21.20
CA LEU A 130 -43.90 2.15 20.84
C LEU A 130 -45.35 1.86 20.42
N ASP A 131 -45.62 0.80 19.65
CA ASP A 131 -46.99 0.38 19.28
C ASP A 131 -47.82 -0.01 20.51
N PHE A 132 -47.22 -0.79 21.43
CA PHE A 132 -47.86 -1.16 22.68
C PHE A 132 -48.14 0.06 23.57
N ASP A 133 -47.16 0.94 23.76
CA ASP A 133 -47.32 2.18 24.54
C ASP A 133 -48.43 3.07 23.96
N TYR A 134 -48.51 3.19 22.63
CA TYR A 134 -49.55 3.93 21.94
C TYR A 134 -50.94 3.34 22.20
N LYS A 135 -51.11 2.03 22.03
CA LYS A 135 -52.37 1.33 22.25
C LYS A 135 -52.80 1.37 23.71
N LYS A 136 -51.86 1.13 24.64
CA LYS A 136 -52.10 1.20 26.08
C LYS A 136 -52.62 2.57 26.53
N LYS A 137 -52.09 3.66 25.97
CA LYS A 137 -52.60 5.03 26.25
C LYS A 137 -54.03 5.27 25.75
N ARG A 138 -54.52 4.46 24.81
CA ARG A 138 -55.89 4.54 24.26
C ARG A 138 -56.80 3.44 24.78
N GLN A 139 -56.42 2.75 25.87
CA GLN A 139 -57.23 1.71 26.49
C GLN A 139 -58.67 2.19 26.75
N GLY A 140 -59.65 1.38 26.38
CA GLY A 140 -61.08 1.74 26.38
C GLY A 140 -61.59 2.41 25.09
N LYS A 141 -60.71 2.86 24.19
CA LYS A 141 -61.05 3.36 22.83
C LYS A 141 -60.66 2.40 21.71
N ILE A 142 -59.93 1.34 22.03
CA ILE A 142 -59.50 0.29 21.11
C ILE A 142 -59.98 -1.07 21.64
N PRO A 143 -60.22 -2.06 20.75
CA PRO A 143 -60.58 -3.41 21.18
C PRO A 143 -59.51 -4.01 22.08
N ASP A 144 -59.92 -4.66 23.18
CA ASP A 144 -59.00 -5.30 24.12
C ASP A 144 -58.12 -6.37 23.45
N GLU A 145 -58.65 -7.02 22.41
CA GLU A 145 -57.92 -8.01 21.61
C GLU A 145 -56.74 -7.39 20.86
N GLU A 146 -56.86 -6.15 20.35
CA GLU A 146 -55.75 -5.45 19.70
C GLU A 146 -54.65 -5.04 20.69
N LEU A 147 -55.04 -4.66 21.91
CA LEU A 147 -54.11 -4.34 22.98
C LEU A 147 -53.37 -5.58 23.45
N ARG A 148 -54.08 -6.71 23.59
CA ARG A 148 -53.51 -8.02 23.94
C ARG A 148 -52.49 -8.48 22.89
N GLN A 149 -52.83 -8.40 21.60
CA GLN A 149 -51.91 -8.76 20.52
C GLN A 149 -50.67 -7.87 20.44
N ALA A 150 -50.79 -6.58 20.79
CA ALA A 150 -49.65 -5.67 20.84
C ALA A 150 -48.69 -6.02 21.99
N LEU A 151 -49.24 -6.39 23.15
CA LEU A 151 -48.46 -6.87 24.29
C LEU A 151 -47.72 -8.17 23.95
N GLU A 152 -48.42 -9.15 23.40
CA GLU A 152 -47.85 -10.46 23.00
C GLU A 152 -46.67 -10.27 22.04
N LYS A 153 -46.84 -9.47 20.98
CA LYS A 153 -45.77 -9.17 20.02
C LYS A 153 -44.58 -8.41 20.62
N PHE A 154 -44.83 -7.57 21.62
CA PHE A 154 -43.78 -6.87 22.36
C PHE A 154 -42.99 -7.84 23.24
N GLU A 155 -43.67 -8.70 23.99
CA GLU A 155 -43.05 -9.72 24.85
C GLU A 155 -42.24 -10.72 24.03
N GLU A 156 -42.78 -11.24 22.92
CA GLU A 156 -42.05 -12.12 21.98
C GLU A 156 -40.78 -11.45 21.43
N SER A 157 -40.89 -10.19 20.99
CA SER A 157 -39.72 -9.47 20.44
C SER A 157 -38.68 -9.16 21.53
N LYS A 158 -39.13 -8.99 22.78
CA LYS A 158 -38.24 -8.78 23.93
C LYS A 158 -37.47 -10.06 24.22
N GLU A 159 -38.15 -11.20 24.29
CA GLU A 159 -37.54 -12.50 24.57
C GLU A 159 -36.50 -12.88 23.51
N VAL A 160 -36.81 -12.66 22.22
CA VAL A 160 -35.86 -12.89 21.13
C VAL A 160 -34.62 -12.00 21.27
N ALA A 161 -34.79 -10.69 21.47
CA ALA A 161 -33.66 -9.77 21.63
C ALA A 161 -32.83 -10.11 22.87
N GLU A 162 -33.48 -10.46 23.99
CA GLU A 162 -32.84 -10.83 25.24
C GLU A 162 -32.01 -12.11 25.09
N THR A 163 -32.58 -13.15 24.46
CA THR A 163 -31.89 -14.42 24.20
C THR A 163 -30.70 -14.24 23.28
N SER A 164 -30.84 -13.49 22.17
CA SER A 164 -29.72 -13.21 21.27
C SER A 164 -28.59 -12.44 21.95
N MET A 165 -28.92 -11.43 22.77
CA MET A 165 -27.91 -10.69 23.54
C MET A 165 -27.24 -11.56 24.61
N HIS A 166 -27.98 -12.47 25.26
CA HIS A 166 -27.43 -13.38 26.25
C HIS A 166 -26.44 -14.36 25.60
N ASN A 167 -26.82 -14.98 24.48
CA ASN A 167 -25.98 -15.92 23.75
C ASN A 167 -24.64 -15.29 23.35
N LEU A 168 -24.66 -14.06 22.81
CA LEU A 168 -23.43 -13.33 22.46
C LEU A 168 -22.52 -13.10 23.67
N LEU A 169 -23.10 -12.83 24.84
CA LEU A 169 -22.34 -12.53 26.05
C LEU A 169 -21.83 -13.79 26.75
N GLU A 170 -22.47 -14.94 26.53
CA GLU A 170 -22.00 -16.25 27.02
C GLU A 170 -20.90 -16.83 26.13
N THR A 171 -20.86 -16.47 24.84
CA THR A 171 -19.79 -16.89 23.93
C THR A 171 -18.58 -15.96 23.94
N ASP A 172 -18.41 -15.12 24.99
CA ASP A 172 -17.33 -14.12 25.10
C ASP A 172 -15.90 -14.74 25.07
N ILE A 173 -15.80 -16.03 25.42
CA ILE A 173 -14.58 -16.83 25.32
C ILE A 173 -14.05 -16.95 23.89
N GLU A 174 -14.92 -16.90 22.87
CA GLU A 174 -14.50 -16.93 21.47
C GLU A 174 -13.71 -15.67 21.10
N GLN A 175 -14.14 -14.51 21.61
CA GLN A 175 -13.43 -13.24 21.41
C GLN A 175 -12.07 -13.23 22.12
N VAL A 176 -11.97 -13.84 23.31
CA VAL A 176 -10.69 -14.03 23.99
C VAL A 176 -9.77 -14.95 23.17
N SER A 177 -10.30 -16.03 22.61
CA SER A 177 -9.54 -16.93 21.72
C SER A 177 -9.03 -16.21 20.47
N GLN A 178 -9.83 -15.32 19.88
CA GLN A 178 -9.41 -14.52 18.73
C GLN A 178 -8.25 -13.58 19.10
N LEU A 179 -8.31 -12.92 20.25
CA LEU A 179 -7.19 -12.10 20.75
C LEU A 179 -5.91 -12.91 20.95
N SER A 180 -6.01 -14.14 21.48
CA SER A 180 -4.86 -15.04 21.58
C SER A 180 -4.25 -15.31 20.20
N ALA A 181 -5.06 -15.60 19.19
CA ALA A 181 -4.59 -15.87 17.84
C ALA A 181 -3.83 -14.68 17.21
N LEU A 182 -4.25 -13.44 17.48
CA LEU A 182 -3.52 -12.24 17.07
C LEU A 182 -2.13 -12.18 17.71
N VAL A 183 -2.06 -12.40 19.03
CA VAL A 183 -0.80 -12.37 19.79
C VAL A 183 0.15 -13.48 19.35
N ASP A 184 -0.37 -14.69 19.14
CA ASP A 184 0.43 -15.83 18.71
C ASP A 184 1.04 -15.61 17.32
N ALA A 185 0.26 -15.06 16.37
CA ALA A 185 0.76 -14.70 15.03
C ALA A 185 1.85 -13.62 15.10
N GLN A 186 1.67 -12.59 15.93
CA GLN A 186 2.68 -11.54 16.13
C GLN A 186 3.97 -12.08 16.78
N LEU A 187 3.84 -12.96 17.77
CA LEU A 187 4.98 -13.59 18.43
C LEU A 187 5.78 -14.44 17.45
N ASP A 188 5.10 -15.23 16.62
CA ASP A 188 5.77 -16.07 15.62
C ASP A 188 6.50 -15.22 14.57
N TYR A 189 5.83 -14.19 14.02
CA TYR A 189 6.45 -13.21 13.12
C TYR A 189 7.75 -12.62 13.69
N HIS A 190 7.70 -12.13 14.94
CA HIS A 190 8.87 -11.50 15.55
C HIS A 190 9.98 -12.51 15.86
N ARG A 191 9.66 -13.74 16.26
CA ARG A 191 10.66 -14.80 16.49
C ARG A 191 11.41 -15.15 15.20
N GLN A 192 10.67 -15.36 14.11
CA GLN A 192 11.27 -15.64 12.80
C GLN A 192 12.09 -14.45 12.29
N ALA A 193 11.60 -13.22 12.46
CA ALA A 193 12.33 -12.01 12.06
C ALA A 193 13.67 -11.86 12.82
N VAL A 194 13.67 -12.10 14.14
CA VAL A 194 14.89 -12.09 14.95
C VAL A 194 15.88 -13.14 14.47
N GLN A 195 15.42 -14.36 14.16
CA GLN A 195 16.29 -15.42 13.63
C GLN A 195 16.97 -15.00 12.32
N ILE A 196 16.21 -14.44 11.37
CA ILE A 196 16.75 -13.97 10.08
C ILE A 196 17.79 -12.86 10.27
N LEU A 197 17.49 -11.89 11.15
CA LEU A 197 18.37 -10.77 11.41
C LEU A 197 19.64 -11.17 12.16
N ASP A 198 19.56 -12.13 13.08
CA ASP A 198 20.73 -12.64 13.82
C ASP A 198 21.68 -13.41 12.87
N GLU A 199 21.13 -14.25 11.98
CA GLU A 199 21.89 -14.92 10.92
C GLU A 199 22.62 -13.90 10.02
N LEU A 200 21.92 -12.84 9.59
CA LEU A 200 22.52 -11.78 8.78
C LEU A 200 23.61 -11.03 9.55
N ALA A 201 23.35 -10.66 10.81
CA ALA A 201 24.31 -9.96 11.64
C ALA A 201 25.61 -10.75 11.79
N GLU A 202 25.53 -12.07 12.03
CA GLU A 202 26.71 -12.93 12.10
C GLU A 202 27.44 -13.09 10.76
N LYS A 203 26.71 -13.18 9.64
CA LYS A 203 27.30 -13.16 8.29
C LYS A 203 28.09 -11.87 8.06
N LEU A 204 27.50 -10.71 8.36
CA LEU A 204 28.13 -9.41 8.15
C LEU A 204 29.35 -9.20 9.07
N LYS A 205 29.25 -9.58 10.35
CA LYS A 205 30.40 -9.54 11.28
C LYS A 205 31.55 -10.42 10.79
N ARG A 206 31.24 -11.62 10.28
CA ARG A 206 32.24 -12.52 9.70
C ARG A 206 32.91 -11.90 8.48
N ARG A 207 32.13 -11.36 7.53
CA ARG A 207 32.66 -10.65 6.35
C ARG A 207 33.56 -9.48 6.76
N MET A 208 33.16 -8.68 7.74
CA MET A 208 33.96 -7.57 8.24
C MET A 208 35.30 -8.03 8.82
N ARG A 209 35.30 -9.12 9.61
CA ARG A 209 36.54 -9.70 10.16
C ARG A 209 37.46 -10.21 9.04
N GLU A 210 36.92 -10.91 8.06
CA GLU A 210 37.67 -11.45 6.92
C GLU A 210 38.19 -10.35 5.98
N ALA A 211 37.43 -9.28 5.76
CA ALA A 211 37.87 -8.14 4.96
C ALA A 211 38.97 -7.34 5.67
N SER A 212 38.88 -7.21 7.00
CA SER A 212 39.85 -6.48 7.82
C SER A 212 41.19 -7.21 7.98
N SER A 213 41.20 -8.54 7.88
CA SER A 213 42.43 -9.34 7.92
C SER A 213 43.18 -9.39 6.58
N ARG A 214 42.56 -8.94 5.48
CA ARG A 214 43.21 -8.89 4.17
C ARG A 214 44.20 -7.71 4.11
N PRO A 215 45.44 -7.91 3.63
CA PRO A 215 46.38 -6.82 3.43
C PRO A 215 45.80 -5.80 2.44
N LYS A 216 45.91 -4.50 2.76
CA LYS A 216 45.44 -3.41 1.89
C LYS A 216 46.06 -3.56 0.49
N ARG A 217 45.23 -3.71 -0.53
CA ARG A 217 45.69 -3.64 -1.92
C ARG A 217 46.19 -2.22 -2.19
N GLU A 218 47.48 -2.09 -2.44
CA GLU A 218 48.08 -0.86 -2.92
C GLU A 218 47.53 -0.57 -4.32
N TYR A 219 46.87 0.58 -4.47
CA TYR A 219 46.36 1.01 -5.77
C TYR A 219 47.54 1.37 -6.66
N LYS A 220 47.92 0.47 -7.57
CA LYS A 220 48.81 0.79 -8.68
C LYS A 220 47.94 1.24 -9.84
N PRO A 221 47.88 2.56 -10.15
CA PRO A 221 47.19 3.01 -11.36
C PRO A 221 47.79 2.28 -12.55
N LYS A 222 46.94 1.75 -13.44
CA LYS A 222 47.42 1.19 -14.70
C LYS A 222 48.28 2.27 -15.39
N PRO A 223 49.51 1.96 -15.82
CA PRO A 223 50.27 2.88 -16.65
C PRO A 223 49.37 3.31 -17.81
N ARG A 224 49.25 4.62 -18.03
CA ARG A 224 48.68 5.09 -19.29
C ARG A 224 49.60 4.54 -20.37
N GLU A 225 49.07 3.70 -21.26
CA GLU A 225 49.74 3.35 -22.51
C GLU A 225 50.26 4.67 -23.11
N PRO A 226 51.58 4.80 -23.35
CA PRO A 226 52.08 5.95 -24.09
C PRO A 226 51.34 5.93 -25.42
N PHE A 227 50.58 7.00 -25.69
CA PHE A 227 50.17 7.28 -27.05
C PHE A 227 51.46 7.43 -27.84
N ASP A 228 51.79 6.41 -28.64
CA ASP A 228 52.91 6.44 -29.58
C ASP A 228 52.52 7.44 -30.68
N LEU A 229 52.81 8.72 -30.44
CA LEU A 229 52.96 9.69 -31.52
C LEU A 229 54.27 9.35 -32.22
N GLY A 230 54.21 8.39 -33.14
CA GLY A 230 55.21 8.25 -34.18
C GLY A 230 55.34 9.59 -34.91
N GLU A 231 56.51 10.21 -34.81
CA GLU A 231 56.81 11.45 -35.52
C GLU A 231 56.82 11.25 -37.05
N PRO A 232 56.48 12.30 -37.81
CA PRO A 232 56.34 12.26 -39.25
C PRO A 232 57.69 12.42 -39.95
N GLU A 233 58.06 11.51 -40.85
CA GLU A 233 59.11 11.78 -41.83
C GLU A 233 58.55 12.51 -43.06
N GLN A 234 58.93 13.79 -43.16
CA GLN A 234 59.34 14.52 -44.36
C GLN A 234 58.41 14.53 -45.59
N SER A 235 57.79 15.69 -45.88
CA SER A 235 58.03 16.41 -47.14
C SER A 235 57.44 17.83 -47.14
N ASN A 236 58.34 18.79 -46.92
CA ASN A 236 58.47 20.10 -47.57
C ASN A 236 57.25 21.04 -47.77
N GLY A 237 57.27 22.20 -47.10
CA GLY A 237 56.70 23.43 -47.65
C GLY A 237 56.22 24.51 -46.68
N GLY A 238 57.12 25.39 -46.22
CA GLY A 238 56.83 26.83 -46.05
C GLY A 238 56.33 27.34 -44.68
N PHE A 239 57.23 27.97 -43.93
CA PHE A 239 56.94 28.99 -42.90
C PHE A 239 56.77 30.38 -43.58
N PRO A 240 56.10 31.42 -42.99
CA PRO A 240 56.35 31.84 -41.60
C PRO A 240 55.20 32.41 -40.73
N CYS A 241 55.39 32.19 -39.42
CA CYS A 241 55.30 33.09 -38.26
C CYS A 241 54.21 34.18 -38.17
N ALA A 242 53.38 34.12 -37.11
CA ALA A 242 53.44 35.02 -35.93
C ALA A 242 52.06 35.31 -35.29
N SER A 243 52.10 35.54 -33.98
CA SER A 243 51.13 36.22 -33.10
C SER A 243 49.83 35.52 -32.65
N ALA A 244 49.75 35.27 -31.33
CA ALA A 244 48.51 35.28 -30.52
C ALA A 244 47.81 36.67 -30.60
N PRO A 245 46.56 36.94 -30.14
CA PRO A 245 45.79 36.25 -29.08
C PRO A 245 44.22 36.28 -29.15
N LYS A 246 43.58 35.64 -28.14
CA LYS A 246 42.31 35.98 -27.41
C LYS A 246 40.91 36.09 -28.09
N ILE A 247 39.97 35.35 -27.47
CA ILE A 247 38.58 35.68 -27.01
C ILE A 247 37.64 36.43 -27.99
N THR A 248 36.51 35.81 -28.36
CA THR A 248 35.12 36.24 -27.99
C THR A 248 34.04 35.50 -28.78
N ALA A 249 32.89 35.44 -28.12
CA ALA A 249 31.57 34.97 -28.48
C ALA A 249 31.10 35.06 -29.94
N SER A 250 30.11 34.19 -30.19
CA SER A 250 28.82 34.43 -30.86
C SER A 250 28.57 33.81 -32.24
N SER A 251 27.39 33.19 -32.27
CA SER A 251 26.40 33.17 -33.35
C SER A 251 26.68 32.37 -34.64
N SER A 252 26.07 31.18 -34.65
CA SER A 252 24.85 30.92 -35.44
C SER A 252 24.92 30.26 -36.83
N PHE A 253 23.84 29.48 -37.04
CA PHE A 253 23.17 29.13 -38.30
C PHE A 253 23.84 28.11 -39.23
N ARG A 254 23.21 26.94 -39.35
CA ARG A 254 22.68 26.45 -40.64
C ARG A 254 21.58 25.40 -40.42
N SER A 255 20.36 25.83 -40.77
CA SER A 255 19.14 25.05 -40.93
C SER A 255 19.08 24.37 -42.29
N SER A 256 18.30 23.28 -42.39
CA SER A 256 17.35 22.95 -43.48
C SER A 256 16.54 21.72 -43.01
N ASP A 257 15.28 21.87 -42.55
CA ASP A 257 14.01 21.76 -43.32
C ASP A 257 13.89 20.42 -44.08
N LYS A 258 12.84 19.57 -44.04
CA LYS A 258 11.42 19.52 -43.55
C LYS A 258 10.88 18.09 -43.90
N PRO A 259 9.62 17.65 -43.61
CA PRO A 259 8.52 18.32 -42.93
C PRO A 259 7.84 17.51 -41.80
N ILE A 260 7.09 18.29 -41.02
CA ILE A 260 6.25 17.97 -39.87
C ILE A 260 4.95 17.26 -40.31
N ARG A 261 4.58 16.19 -39.61
CA ARG A 261 3.19 15.72 -39.47
C ARG A 261 2.79 15.83 -38.00
N THR A 262 2.02 16.86 -37.69
CA THR A 262 1.30 17.01 -36.42
C THR A 262 0.13 16.03 -36.37
N PRO A 263 -0.01 15.20 -35.31
CA PRO A 263 -1.33 14.82 -34.84
C PRO A 263 -1.86 15.94 -33.96
N SER A 264 -3.03 16.44 -34.35
CA SER A 264 -3.91 17.32 -33.60
C SER A 264 -3.87 17.07 -32.09
N ARG A 265 -3.40 18.06 -31.30
CA ARG A 265 -3.71 18.17 -29.87
C ARG A 265 -5.23 18.37 -29.75
N SER A 266 -5.95 17.28 -29.60
CA SER A 266 -7.35 17.31 -29.19
C SER A 266 -7.40 17.81 -27.76
N MET A 267 -7.81 19.06 -27.57
CA MET A 267 -8.42 19.48 -26.30
C MET A 267 -9.54 18.47 -26.01
N PRO A 268 -9.54 17.77 -24.86
CA PRO A 268 -10.71 17.02 -24.43
C PRO A 268 -11.91 17.98 -24.35
N PRO A 269 -13.14 17.51 -24.59
CA PRO A 269 -14.34 18.31 -24.39
C PRO A 269 -14.33 18.93 -22.99
N LEU A 270 -14.68 20.22 -22.89
CA LEU A 270 -14.62 21.09 -21.70
C LEU A 270 -15.44 20.63 -20.47
N ASP A 271 -15.98 19.41 -20.49
CA ASP A 271 -16.78 18.82 -19.40
C ASP A 271 -16.12 17.57 -18.78
N GLN A 272 -14.91 17.19 -19.20
CA GLN A 272 -14.21 16.03 -18.64
C GLN A 272 -13.37 16.44 -17.41
N PRO A 273 -13.47 15.72 -16.28
CA PRO A 273 -12.61 15.94 -15.12
C PRO A 273 -11.14 15.93 -15.53
N SER A 274 -10.41 16.99 -15.18
CA SER A 274 -9.03 17.18 -15.61
C SER A 274 -8.27 18.10 -14.66
N CYS A 275 -6.95 17.93 -14.65
CA CYS A 275 -6.02 18.78 -13.93
C CYS A 275 -4.83 19.14 -14.81
N LYS A 276 -4.12 20.22 -14.43
CA LYS A 276 -2.90 20.66 -15.08
C LYS A 276 -1.72 20.43 -14.15
N ALA A 277 -0.64 19.85 -14.67
CA ALA A 277 0.61 19.68 -13.93
C ALA A 277 1.26 21.04 -13.63
N LEU A 278 1.57 21.29 -12.36
CA LEU A 278 2.29 22.48 -11.89
C LEU A 278 3.81 22.26 -11.84
N TYR A 279 4.25 21.00 -11.73
CA TYR A 279 5.65 20.61 -11.67
C TYR A 279 5.85 19.31 -12.44
N ASP A 280 7.10 19.02 -12.80
CA ASP A 280 7.48 17.70 -13.32
C ASP A 280 7.33 16.64 -12.21
N PHE A 281 6.87 15.45 -12.58
CA PHE A 281 6.74 14.30 -11.68
C PHE A 281 7.33 13.05 -12.35
N GLU A 282 8.40 12.52 -11.75
CA GLU A 282 9.04 11.29 -12.18
C GLU A 282 8.53 10.12 -11.32
N PRO A 283 7.94 9.06 -11.91
CA PRO A 283 7.47 7.88 -11.19
C PRO A 283 8.60 7.16 -10.46
N GLU A 284 8.43 6.90 -9.18
CA GLU A 284 9.34 6.08 -8.37
C GLU A 284 8.81 4.64 -8.19
N ASN A 285 7.49 4.45 -8.29
CA ASN A 285 6.82 3.16 -8.08
C ASN A 285 6.01 2.71 -9.31
N ASP A 286 5.87 1.39 -9.48
CA ASP A 286 4.99 0.80 -10.49
C ASP A 286 3.52 1.18 -10.21
N GLY A 287 2.91 1.90 -11.16
CA GLY A 287 1.53 2.40 -11.09
C GLY A 287 1.41 3.92 -10.96
N GLU A 288 2.51 4.63 -10.75
CA GLU A 288 2.55 6.11 -10.76
C GLU A 288 2.56 6.65 -12.19
N LEU A 289 1.87 7.77 -12.42
CA LEU A 289 1.81 8.43 -13.74
C LEU A 289 2.83 9.55 -13.82
N GLY A 290 3.83 9.43 -14.70
CA GLY A 290 4.82 10.48 -14.94
C GLY A 290 4.32 11.56 -15.90
N PHE A 291 4.61 12.82 -15.60
CA PHE A 291 4.21 13.97 -16.43
C PHE A 291 5.16 15.16 -16.28
N ARG A 292 5.04 16.13 -17.18
CA ARG A 292 5.82 17.38 -17.15
C ARG A 292 4.95 18.57 -16.79
N GLU A 293 5.58 19.62 -16.26
CA GLU A 293 4.95 20.90 -15.99
C GLU A 293 4.19 21.38 -17.24
N GLY A 294 2.91 21.69 -17.05
CA GLY A 294 2.02 22.18 -18.10
C GLY A 294 1.24 21.10 -18.86
N ASP A 295 1.47 19.81 -18.59
CA ASP A 295 0.64 18.73 -19.13
C ASP A 295 -0.78 18.78 -18.55
N VAL A 296 -1.76 18.40 -19.38
CA VAL A 296 -3.18 18.31 -18.97
C VAL A 296 -3.55 16.84 -18.84
N ILE A 297 -3.83 16.43 -17.62
CA ILE A 297 -4.11 15.04 -17.26
C ILE A 297 -5.62 14.88 -17.10
N THR A 298 -6.17 13.82 -17.68
CA THR A 298 -7.58 13.47 -17.48
C THR A 298 -7.72 12.82 -16.11
N LEU A 299 -8.53 13.39 -15.22
CA LEU A 299 -8.81 12.80 -13.91
C LEU A 299 -9.82 11.66 -14.08
N THR A 300 -9.50 10.49 -13.53
CA THR A 300 -10.39 9.32 -13.56
C THR A 300 -10.97 9.02 -12.19
N ASN A 301 -10.20 9.21 -11.12
CA ASN A 301 -10.65 8.93 -9.76
C ASN A 301 -9.85 9.73 -8.71
N GLN A 302 -10.44 9.93 -7.53
CA GLN A 302 -9.73 10.43 -6.36
C GLN A 302 -9.47 9.26 -5.42
N ILE A 303 -8.19 8.99 -5.13
CA ILE A 303 -7.82 7.87 -4.29
C ILE A 303 -7.99 8.25 -2.81
N ASP A 304 -7.52 9.44 -2.43
CA ASP A 304 -7.67 10.03 -1.10
C ASP A 304 -7.49 11.56 -1.13
N GLU A 305 -7.28 12.19 0.03
CA GLU A 305 -7.07 13.64 0.17
C GLU A 305 -5.75 14.16 -0.44
N ASN A 306 -4.82 13.27 -0.76
CA ASN A 306 -3.47 13.59 -1.22
C ASN A 306 -3.15 13.04 -2.62
N TRP A 307 -3.96 12.13 -3.17
CA TRP A 307 -3.67 11.44 -4.44
C TRP A 307 -4.86 11.41 -5.41
N TYR A 308 -4.55 11.71 -6.68
CA TYR A 308 -5.44 11.51 -7.82
C TYR A 308 -4.98 10.35 -8.69
N GLU A 309 -5.92 9.71 -9.36
CA GLU A 309 -5.68 8.82 -10.49
C GLU A 309 -6.10 9.54 -11.78
N GLY A 310 -5.28 9.41 -12.80
CA GLY A 310 -5.58 10.00 -14.09
C GLY A 310 -4.90 9.28 -15.25
N MET A 311 -5.13 9.84 -16.43
CA MET A 311 -4.62 9.29 -17.69
C MET A 311 -4.00 10.41 -18.53
N LEU A 312 -2.79 10.16 -19.02
CA LEU A 312 -2.03 11.02 -19.92
C LEU A 312 -1.44 10.15 -21.05
N ASP A 313 -1.66 10.54 -22.31
CA ASP A 313 -1.16 9.83 -23.50
C ASP A 313 -1.43 8.31 -23.52
N GLY A 314 -2.58 7.90 -22.97
CA GLY A 314 -3.00 6.49 -22.90
C GLY A 314 -2.35 5.66 -21.79
N GLN A 315 -1.53 6.29 -20.94
CA GLN A 315 -1.00 5.70 -19.72
C GLN A 315 -1.83 6.17 -18.53
N SER A 316 -2.20 5.24 -17.65
CA SER A 316 -2.96 5.50 -16.44
C SER A 316 -2.09 5.26 -15.22
N GLY A 317 -2.26 6.10 -14.20
CA GLY A 317 -1.58 5.93 -12.93
C GLY A 317 -1.97 7.01 -11.93
N PHE A 318 -1.41 6.90 -10.72
CA PHE A 318 -1.68 7.83 -9.64
C PHE A 318 -0.56 8.85 -9.44
N PHE A 319 -0.92 10.03 -8.92
CA PHE A 319 -0.01 11.14 -8.68
C PHE A 319 -0.48 12.06 -7.54
N PRO A 320 0.45 12.77 -6.88
CA PRO A 320 0.11 13.61 -5.74
C PRO A 320 -0.66 14.86 -6.16
N LEU A 321 -1.69 15.19 -5.39
CA LEU A 321 -2.58 16.35 -5.59
C LEU A 321 -1.81 17.67 -5.51
N SER A 322 -0.73 17.73 -4.73
CA SER A 322 0.14 18.92 -4.58
C SER A 322 0.92 19.28 -5.84
N TYR A 323 1.00 18.39 -6.84
CA TYR A 323 1.73 18.60 -8.09
C TYR A 323 0.83 19.07 -9.23
N VAL A 324 -0.47 19.20 -8.99
CA VAL A 324 -1.46 19.51 -10.01
C VAL A 324 -2.45 20.58 -9.57
N GLU A 325 -2.99 21.32 -10.53
CA GLU A 325 -4.10 22.25 -10.35
C GLU A 325 -5.35 21.66 -11.01
N VAL A 326 -6.41 21.40 -10.24
CA VAL A 326 -7.67 20.86 -10.76
C VAL A 326 -8.36 21.92 -11.62
N LEU A 327 -8.58 21.61 -12.90
CA LEU A 327 -9.32 22.47 -13.83
C LEU A 327 -10.80 22.15 -13.81
N VAL A 328 -11.14 20.86 -13.87
CA VAL A 328 -12.51 20.34 -13.80
C VAL A 328 -12.52 19.22 -12.75
N PRO A 329 -13.26 19.36 -11.63
CA PRO A 329 -13.28 18.35 -10.58
C PRO A 329 -14.03 17.09 -11.01
N LEU A 330 -13.77 15.98 -10.32
CA LEU A 330 -14.54 14.75 -10.46
C LEU A 330 -15.99 14.96 -9.97
N PRO A 331 -17.01 14.39 -10.64
CA PRO A 331 -18.38 14.42 -10.15
C PRO A 331 -18.50 13.69 -8.81
N GLN A 332 -19.19 14.31 -7.84
CA GLN A 332 -19.42 13.78 -6.48
C GLN A 332 -20.37 12.60 -6.44
#